data_AF-A0A536E527-F1
#
_entry.id   AF-A0A536E527-F1
#
_cell.length_a   1.000
_cell.length_b   1.000
_cell.length_c   1.000
_cell.angle_alpha   90.00
_cell.angle_beta   90.00
_cell.angle_gamma   90.00
#
_symmetry.space_group_name_H-M   'P 1'
#
loop_
_entity.id
_entity.type
_entity.pdbx_description
1 polymer ?
#
loop_
_entity_poly.entity_id
_entity_poly.type
_entity_poly.pdbx_seq_one_letter_code
_entity_poly.pdbx_strand_id
1 'polypeptide(L)'
;MTTSTLVVKDLTRRGLGLGENLGRWDLKYSPYLFVSPFFILFALVGLFPLLYTAWVALHAWDLLGGQGRWTGFDNFAFILQQRQFWVALAVTLIFGSMFGERYGLVNRTLVDVGLGPIRWHTDPLASHIAIATMVNFRWTGYNALILLAGMQAISRDLYEAATIDGAGSLRRFFRITLPQLRPTIIFVIITATIGGLQIFDEPRLYDQNGLGGEDQQWMTMTIYLYKLGWTQLNFGRAASVAWMLFLVIVAIGLVNLAITRRIATGEGRTA
;
A
#
# COMPACT_ATOMS: atom_id res chain seq x y z
N MET A 1 84.99 32.13 -60.45
CA MET A 1 84.48 33.34 -59.75
C MET A 1 83.27 33.76 -60.57
N THR A 2 82.02 33.70 -60.11
CA THR A 2 81.49 34.37 -58.92
C THR A 2 80.22 33.64 -58.45
N THR A 3 80.12 33.48 -57.14
CA THR A 3 79.02 32.91 -56.35
C THR A 3 77.79 33.81 -56.40
N SER A 4 76.58 33.26 -56.60
CA SER A 4 75.32 33.95 -56.29
C SER A 4 74.29 32.99 -55.69
N THR A 5 74.40 32.83 -54.37
CA THR A 5 73.32 32.86 -53.37
C THR A 5 71.92 32.36 -53.75
N LEU A 6 71.59 31.22 -53.14
CA LEU A 6 70.28 30.77 -52.63
C LEU A 6 69.15 31.81 -52.62
N VAL A 7 68.05 31.49 -53.31
CA VAL A 7 66.72 32.00 -52.97
C VAL A 7 65.92 30.85 -52.37
N VAL A 8 66.05 30.66 -51.06
CA VAL A 8 65.04 29.93 -50.27
C VAL A 8 63.80 30.83 -50.28
N LYS A 9 62.76 30.38 -50.97
CA LYS A 9 61.47 31.05 -50.97
C LYS A 9 60.84 30.84 -49.60
N ASP A 10 61.04 31.84 -48.75
CA ASP A 10 60.41 31.98 -47.45
C ASP A 10 58.88 32.06 -47.65
N LEU A 11 58.17 30.96 -47.36
CA LEU A 11 56.70 30.96 -47.28
C LEU A 11 56.28 31.62 -45.98
N THR A 12 56.52 32.93 -45.89
CA THR A 12 56.00 33.78 -44.83
C THR A 12 54.49 33.90 -44.98
N ARG A 13 53.80 33.22 -44.04
CA ARG A 13 52.57 33.63 -43.36
C ARG A 13 51.63 34.50 -44.19
N ARG A 14 50.64 33.88 -44.84
CA ARG A 14 49.41 34.55 -45.26
C ARG A 14 48.19 33.97 -44.55
N GLY A 15 47.69 34.74 -43.59
CA GLY A 15 46.27 34.87 -43.29
C GLY A 15 45.57 33.70 -42.60
N LEU A 16 45.93 33.39 -41.35
CA LEU A 16 45.06 32.63 -40.45
C LEU A 16 44.47 33.57 -39.39
N GLY A 17 43.54 34.44 -39.80
CA GLY A 17 42.87 35.39 -38.90
C GLY A 17 41.46 34.98 -38.45
N LEU A 18 40.85 33.97 -39.09
CA LEU A 18 39.46 33.56 -38.83
C LEU A 18 39.31 32.09 -38.37
N GLY A 19 40.27 31.22 -38.70
CA GLY A 19 40.22 29.79 -38.33
C GLY A 19 40.75 29.46 -36.92
N GLU A 20 41.60 30.31 -36.35
CA GLU A 20 42.24 30.06 -35.05
C GLU A 20 41.26 30.25 -33.87
N ASN A 21 40.30 31.18 -34.03
CA ASN A 21 39.20 31.31 -33.09
C ASN A 21 38.18 30.17 -33.24
N LEU A 22 37.85 29.71 -34.45
CA LEU A 22 36.90 28.62 -34.63
C LEU A 22 37.37 27.30 -33.98
N GLY A 23 38.66 26.96 -34.07
CA GLY A 23 39.22 25.76 -33.42
C GLY A 23 39.27 25.82 -31.89
N ARG A 24 39.43 27.01 -31.29
CA ARG A 24 39.40 27.20 -29.82
C ARG A 24 37.98 27.12 -29.26
N TRP A 25 36.99 27.55 -30.01
CA TRP A 25 35.58 27.39 -29.66
C TRP A 25 35.13 25.94 -29.82
N ASP A 26 35.60 25.25 -30.86
CA ASP A 26 35.36 23.81 -31.07
C ASP A 26 35.89 22.98 -29.88
N LEU A 27 37.16 23.11 -29.50
CA LEU A 27 37.71 22.39 -28.34
C LEU A 27 37.03 22.73 -26.99
N LYS A 28 36.53 23.96 -26.83
CA LYS A 28 35.91 24.42 -25.58
C LYS A 28 34.45 24.00 -25.45
N TYR A 29 33.66 24.02 -26.55
CA TYR A 29 32.22 23.76 -26.51
C TYR A 29 31.82 22.38 -27.01
N SER A 30 32.63 21.74 -27.86
CA SER A 30 32.33 20.41 -28.40
C SER A 30 32.18 19.34 -27.34
N PRO A 31 32.96 19.28 -26.24
CA PRO A 31 32.68 18.37 -25.13
C PRO A 31 31.26 18.55 -24.56
N TYR A 32 30.78 19.79 -24.43
CA TYR A 32 29.43 20.05 -23.93
C TYR A 32 28.36 19.67 -24.96
N LEU A 33 28.60 19.91 -26.25
CA LEU A 33 27.68 19.50 -27.32
C LEU A 33 27.60 17.98 -27.46
N PHE A 34 28.67 17.25 -27.19
CA PHE A 34 28.65 15.78 -27.20
C PHE A 34 27.85 15.19 -26.04
N VAL A 35 27.86 15.84 -24.87
CA VAL A 35 27.13 15.35 -23.68
C VAL A 35 25.74 16.00 -23.55
N SER A 36 25.46 17.11 -24.23
CA SER A 36 24.18 17.82 -24.14
C SER A 36 22.96 16.97 -24.52
N PRO A 37 22.99 16.03 -25.49
CA PRO A 37 21.82 15.19 -25.77
C PRO A 37 21.41 14.36 -24.56
N PHE A 38 22.37 13.86 -23.78
CA PHE A 38 22.11 13.17 -22.53
C PHE A 38 21.46 14.10 -21.51
N PHE A 39 22.01 15.30 -21.29
CA PHE A 39 21.45 16.24 -20.32
C PHE A 39 20.08 16.78 -20.71
N ILE A 40 19.82 16.96 -22.01
CA ILE A 40 18.52 17.35 -22.52
C ILE A 40 17.49 16.24 -22.27
N LEU A 41 17.82 14.98 -22.60
CA LEU A 41 16.95 13.84 -22.33
C LEU A 41 16.72 13.65 -20.82
N PHE A 42 17.78 13.74 -20.02
CA PHE A 42 17.68 13.69 -18.57
C PHE A 42 16.80 14.83 -18.03
N ALA A 43 16.96 16.06 -18.51
CA ALA A 43 16.16 17.18 -18.07
C ALA A 43 14.68 16.99 -18.39
N LEU A 44 14.35 16.53 -19.60
CA LEU A 44 12.96 16.40 -20.05
C LEU A 44 12.25 15.16 -19.50
N VAL A 45 12.94 14.01 -19.44
CA VAL A 45 12.33 12.72 -19.08
C VAL A 45 12.59 12.35 -17.62
N GLY A 46 13.70 12.81 -17.04
CA GLY A 46 14.05 12.53 -15.64
C GLY A 46 13.69 13.68 -14.70
N LEU A 47 14.31 14.85 -14.90
CA LEU A 47 14.25 15.96 -13.95
C LEU A 47 12.91 16.70 -13.97
N PHE A 48 12.38 17.00 -15.16
CA PHE A 48 11.15 17.77 -15.30
C PHE A 48 9.94 17.10 -14.63
N PRO A 49 9.65 15.80 -14.83
CA PRO A 49 8.54 15.14 -14.12
C PRO A 49 8.71 15.17 -12.60
N LEU A 50 9.93 15.00 -12.11
CA LEU A 50 10.21 15.05 -10.68
C LEU A 50 9.96 16.45 -10.09
N LEU A 51 10.45 17.50 -10.75
CA LEU A 51 10.18 18.89 -10.33
C LEU A 51 8.70 19.23 -10.43
N TYR A 52 8.00 18.76 -11.47
CA TYR A 52 6.57 18.98 -11.63
C TYR A 52 5.75 18.25 -10.55
N THR A 53 6.10 17.01 -10.19
CA THR A 53 5.43 16.32 -9.08
C THR A 53 5.69 16.98 -7.73
N ALA A 54 6.91 17.50 -7.49
CA ALA A 54 7.20 18.31 -6.31
C ALA A 54 6.38 19.60 -6.30
N TRP A 55 6.23 20.26 -7.44
CA TRP A 55 5.36 21.42 -7.61
C TRP A 55 3.90 21.08 -7.28
N VAL A 56 3.36 19.98 -7.85
CA VAL A 56 2.00 19.51 -7.57
C VAL A 56 1.81 19.18 -6.09
N ALA A 57 2.79 18.55 -5.44
CA ALA A 57 2.74 18.22 -4.01
C ALA A 57 2.63 19.47 -3.09
N LEU A 58 3.03 20.64 -3.59
CA LEU A 58 2.94 21.92 -2.87
C LEU A 58 1.69 22.74 -3.23
N HIS A 59 0.79 22.18 -4.04
CA HIS A 59 -0.49 22.78 -4.42
C HIS A 59 -1.67 21.91 -3.99
N ALA A 60 -2.83 22.54 -3.85
CA ALA A 60 -4.10 21.82 -3.91
C ALA A 60 -4.33 21.40 -5.36
N TRP A 61 -4.31 20.11 -5.67
CA TRP A 61 -4.53 19.61 -7.03
C TRP A 61 -5.59 18.51 -7.02
N ASP A 62 -6.55 18.61 -7.91
CA ASP A 62 -7.62 17.64 -8.07
C ASP A 62 -7.92 17.39 -9.56
N LEU A 63 -8.41 16.19 -9.86
CA LEU A 63 -8.54 15.71 -11.24
C LEU A 63 -9.55 16.51 -12.08
N LEU A 64 -10.54 17.13 -11.44
CA LEU A 64 -11.64 17.85 -12.11
C LEU A 64 -11.40 19.36 -12.16
N GLY A 65 -10.86 19.95 -11.08
CA GLY A 65 -10.54 21.36 -10.96
C GLY A 65 -9.13 21.74 -11.45
N GLY A 66 -8.25 20.77 -11.63
CA GLY A 66 -6.86 20.99 -12.05
C GLY A 66 -6.00 21.54 -10.90
N GLN A 67 -5.09 22.46 -11.21
CA GLN A 67 -4.21 23.08 -10.22
C GLN A 67 -4.93 24.21 -9.48
N GLY A 68 -5.17 24.00 -8.19
CA GLY A 68 -5.66 25.01 -7.24
C GLY A 68 -4.54 25.86 -6.63
N ARG A 69 -4.81 26.45 -5.47
CA ARG A 69 -3.88 27.36 -4.78
C ARG A 69 -2.59 26.68 -4.28
N TRP A 70 -1.53 27.46 -4.12
CA TRP A 70 -0.33 27.04 -3.38
C TRP A 70 -0.69 26.74 -1.92
N THR A 71 -0.29 25.58 -1.43
CA THR A 71 -0.55 25.10 -0.06
C THR A 71 0.74 24.86 0.72
N GLY A 72 1.92 25.08 0.13
CA GLY A 72 3.20 24.80 0.78
C GLY A 72 3.27 23.35 1.26
N PHE A 73 3.64 23.12 2.52
CA PHE A 73 3.81 21.78 3.08
C PHE A 73 2.54 21.17 3.70
N ASP A 74 1.38 21.82 3.56
CA ASP A 74 0.14 21.37 4.21
C ASP A 74 -0.25 19.94 3.79
N ASN A 75 -0.04 19.57 2.53
CA ASN A 75 -0.30 18.20 2.05
C ASN A 75 0.55 17.16 2.78
N PHE A 76 1.82 17.46 3.06
CA PHE A 76 2.71 16.57 3.80
C PHE A 76 2.31 16.49 5.27
N ALA A 77 2.05 17.64 5.91
CA ALA A 77 1.59 17.69 7.29
C ALA A 77 0.28 16.93 7.47
N PHE A 78 -0.64 17.05 6.52
CA PHE A 78 -1.89 16.29 6.49
C PHE A 78 -1.63 14.79 6.43
N ILE A 79 -0.83 14.29 5.49
CA ILE A 79 -0.54 12.85 5.34
C ILE A 79 0.14 12.28 6.59
N LEU A 80 1.10 13.01 7.18
CA LEU A 80 1.80 12.56 8.38
C LEU A 80 0.90 12.49 9.62
N GLN A 81 -0.21 13.22 9.64
CA GLN A 81 -1.22 13.14 10.70
C GLN A 81 -2.24 12.01 10.45
N GLN A 82 -2.29 11.45 9.24
CA GLN A 82 -3.21 10.36 8.94
C GLN A 82 -2.75 9.05 9.58
N ARG A 83 -3.60 8.50 10.46
CA ARG A 83 -3.40 7.14 11.01
C ARG A 83 -3.22 6.10 9.91
N GLN A 84 -3.96 6.23 8.81
CA GLN A 84 -3.94 5.29 7.70
C GLN A 84 -2.55 5.20 7.04
N PHE A 85 -1.84 6.33 6.92
CA PHE A 85 -0.48 6.37 6.36
C PHE A 85 0.48 5.51 7.18
N TRP A 86 0.52 5.70 8.50
CA TRP A 86 1.40 4.94 9.38
C TRP A 86 1.06 3.46 9.44
N VAL A 87 -0.23 3.10 9.40
CA VAL A 87 -0.66 1.70 9.36
C VAL A 87 -0.22 1.05 8.06
N ALA A 88 -0.43 1.69 6.91
CA ALA A 88 -0.01 1.15 5.61
C ALA A 88 1.52 1.01 5.52
N LEU A 89 2.26 2.01 6.02
CA LEU A 89 3.72 1.96 6.09
C LEU A 89 4.22 0.81 6.95
N ALA A 90 3.67 0.64 8.16
CA ALA A 90 4.04 -0.44 9.07
C ALA A 90 3.74 -1.82 8.45
N VAL A 91 2.56 -2.00 7.86
CA VAL A 91 2.18 -3.25 7.19
C VAL A 91 3.15 -3.58 6.06
N THR A 92 3.50 -2.59 5.23
CA THR A 92 4.41 -2.77 4.09
C THR A 92 5.83 -3.14 4.55
N LEU A 93 6.39 -2.43 5.53
CA LEU A 93 7.77 -2.65 5.99
C LEU A 93 7.90 -3.95 6.79
N ILE A 94 6.98 -4.20 7.72
CA ILE A 94 7.03 -5.38 8.60
C ILE A 94 6.76 -6.64 7.76
N PHE A 95 5.64 -6.68 7.05
CA PHE A 95 5.26 -7.92 6.37
C PHE A 95 5.99 -8.13 5.04
N GLY A 96 6.40 -7.06 4.36
CA GLY A 96 7.29 -7.15 3.21
C GLY A 96 8.66 -7.74 3.58
N SER A 97 9.21 -7.38 4.74
CA SER A 97 10.46 -7.97 5.25
C SER A 97 10.27 -9.36 5.86
N MET A 98 9.09 -9.69 6.37
CA MET A 98 8.81 -11.02 6.93
C MET A 98 8.57 -12.08 5.85
N PHE A 99 7.71 -11.78 4.86
CA PHE A 99 7.22 -12.74 3.86
C PHE A 99 7.91 -12.62 2.49
N GLY A 100 9.08 -11.99 2.42
CA GLY A 100 9.90 -11.98 1.22
C GLY A 100 10.42 -13.38 0.85
N GLU A 101 10.39 -13.75 -0.44
CA GLU A 101 10.76 -15.12 -0.85
C GLU A 101 12.23 -15.46 -0.61
N ARG A 102 13.16 -14.56 -0.98
CA ARG A 102 14.61 -14.80 -0.90
C ARG A 102 15.26 -14.29 0.39
N TYR A 103 14.76 -13.18 0.92
CA TYR A 103 15.37 -12.48 2.05
C TYR A 103 14.37 -12.23 3.20
N GLY A 104 13.23 -12.93 3.20
CA GLY A 104 12.22 -12.77 4.24
C GLY A 104 12.70 -13.35 5.57
N LEU A 105 12.39 -12.65 6.66
CA LEU A 105 12.74 -13.09 8.02
C LEU A 105 12.22 -14.50 8.31
N VAL A 106 11.00 -14.82 7.87
CA VAL A 106 10.39 -16.13 8.14
C VAL A 106 11.12 -17.25 7.38
N ASN A 107 11.43 -17.06 6.11
CA ASN A 107 12.19 -18.07 5.36
C ASN A 107 13.61 -18.23 5.89
N ARG A 108 14.24 -17.13 6.31
CA ARG A 108 15.56 -17.18 6.93
C ARG A 108 15.54 -18.02 8.21
N THR A 109 14.61 -17.76 9.11
CA THR A 109 14.51 -18.54 10.36
C THR A 109 14.15 -20.00 10.11
N LEU A 110 13.29 -20.30 9.12
CA LEU A 110 12.99 -21.68 8.72
C LEU A 110 14.23 -22.43 8.23
N VAL A 111 15.02 -21.81 7.37
CA VAL A 111 16.27 -22.40 6.87
C VAL A 111 17.30 -22.58 7.98
N ASP A 112 17.42 -21.59 8.89
CA ASP A 112 18.33 -21.66 10.04
C ASP A 112 18.01 -22.83 10.98
N VAL A 113 16.74 -23.25 11.09
CA VAL A 113 16.31 -24.43 11.86
C VAL A 113 16.23 -25.74 11.03
N GLY A 114 16.71 -25.71 9.78
CA GLY A 114 16.80 -26.89 8.91
C GLY A 114 15.52 -27.23 8.13
N LEU A 115 14.54 -26.32 8.07
CA LEU A 115 13.32 -26.47 7.26
C LEU A 115 13.48 -25.84 5.87
N GLY A 116 12.67 -26.30 4.90
CA GLY A 116 12.64 -25.73 3.56
C GLY A 116 11.96 -24.35 3.52
N PRO A 117 12.37 -23.45 2.60
CA PRO A 117 11.73 -22.14 2.46
C PRO A 117 10.31 -22.26 1.92
N ILE A 118 9.43 -21.38 2.38
CA ILE A 118 8.04 -21.29 1.91
C ILE A 118 7.97 -20.31 0.74
N ARG A 119 7.25 -20.68 -0.32
CA ARG A 119 7.11 -19.85 -1.52
C ARG A 119 5.91 -18.91 -1.38
N TRP A 120 6.07 -17.86 -0.57
CA TRP A 120 4.98 -16.98 -0.18
C TRP A 120 4.21 -16.36 -1.35
N HIS A 121 4.85 -16.06 -2.50
CA HIS A 121 4.20 -15.36 -3.63
C HIS A 121 3.78 -16.29 -4.77
N THR A 122 4.00 -17.60 -4.67
CA THR A 122 3.61 -18.58 -5.69
C THR A 122 2.69 -19.66 -5.14
N ASP A 123 2.83 -20.07 -3.88
CA ASP A 123 1.93 -21.04 -3.26
C ASP A 123 0.64 -20.37 -2.76
N PRO A 124 -0.56 -20.76 -3.26
CA PRO A 124 -1.81 -20.09 -2.91
C PRO A 124 -2.10 -20.03 -1.41
N LEU A 125 -1.88 -21.15 -0.71
CA LEU A 125 -2.19 -21.25 0.72
C LEU A 125 -1.22 -20.39 1.53
N ALA A 126 0.08 -20.45 1.22
CA ALA A 126 1.08 -19.61 1.86
C ALA A 126 0.78 -18.12 1.64
N SER A 127 0.39 -17.71 0.43
CA SER A 127 -0.01 -16.33 0.15
C SER A 127 -1.22 -15.91 0.97
N HIS A 128 -2.25 -16.76 1.07
CA HIS A 128 -3.43 -16.48 1.88
C HIS A 128 -3.11 -16.35 3.36
N ILE A 129 -2.22 -17.19 3.90
CA ILE A 129 -1.76 -17.09 5.29
C ILE A 129 -1.01 -15.77 5.52
N ALA A 130 -0.10 -15.40 4.62
CA ALA A 130 0.65 -14.15 4.72
C ALA A 130 -0.30 -12.94 4.74
N ILE A 131 -1.23 -12.88 3.78
CA ILE A 131 -2.23 -11.81 3.68
C ILE A 131 -3.16 -11.83 4.89
N ALA A 132 -3.71 -12.97 5.28
CA ALA A 132 -4.58 -13.08 6.46
C ALA A 132 -3.88 -12.62 7.74
N THR A 133 -2.57 -12.85 7.87
CA THR A 133 -1.77 -12.36 8.99
C THR A 133 -1.66 -10.83 8.97
N MET A 134 -1.40 -10.22 7.80
CA MET A 134 -1.38 -8.76 7.64
C MET A 134 -2.71 -8.13 8.03
N VAL A 135 -3.82 -8.74 7.57
CA VAL A 135 -5.19 -8.31 7.83
C VAL A 135 -5.50 -8.41 9.32
N ASN A 136 -5.27 -9.59 9.92
CA ASN A 136 -5.52 -9.81 11.33
C ASN A 136 -4.72 -8.83 12.19
N PHE A 137 -3.44 -8.60 11.89
CA PHE A 137 -2.63 -7.63 12.61
C PHE A 137 -3.26 -6.23 12.61
N ARG A 138 -3.68 -5.73 11.45
CA ARG A 138 -4.32 -4.41 11.33
C ARG A 138 -5.62 -4.31 12.12
N TRP A 139 -6.47 -5.33 12.03
CA TRP A 139 -7.83 -5.29 12.56
C TRP A 139 -7.96 -5.73 14.01
N THR A 140 -6.96 -6.45 14.55
CA THR A 140 -6.95 -6.93 15.95
C THR A 140 -7.12 -5.77 16.93
N GLY A 141 -6.37 -4.67 16.75
CA GLY A 141 -6.44 -3.53 17.67
C GLY A 141 -7.80 -2.84 17.66
N TYR A 142 -8.42 -2.68 16.48
CA TYR A 142 -9.74 -2.05 16.36
C TYR A 142 -10.84 -2.91 17.02
N ASN A 143 -10.86 -4.21 16.72
CA ASN A 143 -11.83 -5.14 17.30
C ASN A 143 -11.64 -5.28 18.81
N ALA A 144 -10.40 -5.29 19.30
CA ALA A 144 -10.09 -5.32 20.72
C ALA A 144 -10.65 -4.09 21.46
N LEU A 145 -10.53 -2.89 20.88
CA LEU A 145 -11.09 -1.66 21.49
C LEU A 145 -12.61 -1.70 21.59
N ILE A 146 -13.29 -2.18 20.55
CA ILE A 146 -14.76 -2.33 20.57
C ILE A 146 -15.19 -3.33 21.65
N LEU A 147 -14.54 -4.50 21.71
CA LEU A 147 -14.83 -5.51 22.71
C LEU A 147 -14.50 -5.03 24.13
N LEU A 148 -13.42 -4.26 24.30
CA LEU A 148 -13.06 -3.64 25.58
C LEU A 148 -14.09 -2.62 26.04
N ALA A 149 -14.56 -1.75 25.14
CA ALA A 149 -15.63 -0.81 25.45
C ALA A 149 -16.92 -1.55 25.86
N GLY A 150 -17.25 -2.66 25.18
CA GLY A 150 -18.35 -3.54 25.57
C GLY A 150 -18.15 -4.16 26.96
N MET A 151 -16.93 -4.58 27.31
CA MET A 151 -16.64 -5.16 28.63
C MET A 151 -16.76 -4.13 29.75
N GLN A 152 -16.36 -2.88 29.48
CA GLN A 152 -16.44 -1.79 30.46
C GLN A 152 -17.87 -1.39 30.81
N ALA A 153 -18.84 -1.69 29.95
CA ALA A 153 -20.26 -1.45 30.21
C ALA A 153 -20.91 -2.49 31.15
N ILE A 154 -20.24 -3.63 31.41
CA ILE A 154 -20.77 -4.69 32.27
C ILE A 154 -20.62 -4.28 33.74
N SER A 155 -21.71 -4.35 34.52
CA SER A 155 -21.66 -4.04 35.96
C SER A 155 -20.68 -4.96 36.71
N ARG A 156 -19.91 -4.35 37.62
CA ARG A 156 -18.95 -5.05 38.49
C ARG A 156 -19.64 -5.96 39.50
N ASP A 157 -20.87 -5.63 39.91
CA ASP A 157 -21.63 -6.38 40.91
C ASP A 157 -21.81 -7.86 40.53
N LEU A 158 -22.01 -8.13 39.23
CA LEU A 158 -22.15 -9.50 38.71
C LEU A 158 -20.87 -10.32 38.92
N TYR A 159 -19.71 -9.68 38.81
CA TYR A 159 -18.42 -10.35 39.03
C TYR A 159 -18.13 -10.55 40.52
N GLU A 160 -18.54 -9.61 41.38
CA GLU A 160 -18.39 -9.71 42.83
C GLU A 160 -19.28 -10.82 43.40
N ALA A 161 -20.57 -10.83 43.03
CA ALA A 161 -21.50 -11.89 43.40
C ALA A 161 -20.99 -13.27 42.96
N ALA A 162 -20.53 -13.40 41.71
CA ALA A 162 -19.97 -14.66 41.22
C ALA A 162 -18.67 -15.07 41.94
N THR A 163 -17.89 -14.11 42.44
CA THR A 163 -16.68 -14.41 43.22
C THR A 163 -17.05 -14.92 44.61
N ILE A 164 -18.10 -14.37 45.22
CA ILE A 164 -18.67 -14.86 46.49
C ILE A 164 -19.19 -16.30 46.31
N ASP A 165 -19.81 -16.60 45.17
CA ASP A 165 -20.26 -17.95 44.80
C ASP A 165 -19.11 -18.92 44.39
N GLY A 166 -17.85 -18.50 44.54
CA GLY A 166 -16.67 -19.33 44.24
C GLY A 166 -16.39 -19.55 42.75
N ALA A 167 -16.91 -18.71 41.85
CA ALA A 167 -16.68 -18.85 40.42
C ALA A 167 -15.28 -18.40 40.00
N GLY A 168 -14.48 -19.33 39.44
CA GLY A 168 -13.18 -19.04 38.83
C GLY A 168 -13.24 -18.11 37.61
N SER A 169 -12.09 -17.59 37.16
CA SER A 169 -11.99 -16.62 36.04
C SER A 169 -12.58 -17.14 34.72
N LEU A 170 -12.26 -18.38 34.32
CA LEU A 170 -12.84 -19.00 33.12
C LEU A 170 -14.37 -19.09 33.21
N ARG A 171 -14.89 -19.50 34.37
CA ARG A 171 -16.34 -19.62 34.59
C ARG A 171 -17.00 -18.24 34.49
N ARG A 172 -16.43 -17.21 35.11
CA ARG A 172 -16.91 -15.81 34.99
C ARG A 172 -16.87 -15.32 33.54
N PHE A 173 -15.80 -15.60 32.80
CA PHE A 173 -15.69 -15.22 31.39
C PHE A 173 -16.82 -15.84 30.53
N PHE A 174 -16.99 -17.16 30.56
CA PHE A 174 -17.97 -17.82 29.70
C PHE A 174 -19.42 -17.65 30.15
N ARG A 175 -19.67 -17.43 31.45
CA ARG A 175 -21.03 -17.32 32.01
C ARG A 175 -21.53 -15.90 32.22
N ILE A 176 -20.63 -14.91 32.33
CA ILE A 176 -20.98 -13.51 32.61
C ILE A 176 -20.52 -12.61 31.48
N THR A 177 -19.22 -12.61 31.17
CA THR A 177 -18.63 -11.70 30.18
C THR A 177 -19.11 -12.00 28.77
N LEU A 178 -18.94 -13.24 28.30
CA LEU A 178 -19.25 -13.64 26.93
C LEU A 178 -20.75 -13.47 26.59
N PRO A 179 -21.71 -13.86 27.45
CA PRO A 179 -23.13 -13.63 27.18
C PRO A 179 -23.49 -12.14 27.12
N GLN A 180 -22.97 -11.32 28.03
CA GLN A 180 -23.26 -9.88 28.04
C GLN A 180 -22.57 -9.12 26.90
N LEU A 181 -21.43 -9.62 26.43
CA LEU A 181 -20.74 -9.09 25.23
C LEU A 181 -21.41 -9.47 23.92
N ARG A 182 -22.42 -10.36 23.90
CA ARG A 182 -23.03 -10.85 22.66
C ARG A 182 -23.41 -9.73 21.69
N PRO A 183 -24.11 -8.64 22.10
CA PRO A 183 -24.47 -7.56 21.18
C PRO A 183 -23.24 -6.92 20.53
N THR A 184 -22.16 -6.74 21.29
CA THR A 184 -20.88 -6.20 20.82
C THR A 184 -20.16 -7.16 19.88
N ILE A 185 -20.10 -8.46 20.23
CA ILE A 185 -19.47 -9.51 19.40
C ILE A 185 -20.19 -9.65 18.07
N ILE A 186 -21.52 -9.68 18.09
CA ILE A 186 -22.38 -9.70 16.91
C ILE A 186 -22.04 -8.52 15.99
N PHE A 187 -21.97 -7.31 16.55
CA PHE A 187 -21.64 -6.11 15.78
C PHE A 187 -20.26 -6.23 15.13
N VAL A 188 -19.25 -6.69 15.88
CA VAL A 188 -17.89 -6.92 15.37
C VAL A 188 -17.89 -7.99 14.27
N ILE A 189 -18.60 -9.11 14.43
CA ILE A 189 -18.66 -10.17 13.41
C ILE A 189 -19.30 -9.67 12.12
N ILE A 190 -20.42 -8.94 12.21
CA ILE A 190 -21.12 -8.39 11.04
C ILE A 190 -20.20 -7.43 10.30
N THR A 191 -19.63 -6.46 11.02
CA THR A 191 -18.75 -5.43 10.42
C THR A 191 -17.47 -6.04 9.87
N ALA A 192 -16.85 -7.00 10.57
CA ALA A 192 -15.66 -7.70 10.09
C ALA A 192 -15.94 -8.56 8.85
N THR A 193 -17.11 -9.21 8.76
CA THR A 193 -17.49 -9.99 7.57
C THR A 193 -17.64 -9.08 6.35
N ILE A 194 -18.30 -7.93 6.51
CA ILE A 194 -18.43 -6.93 5.43
C ILE A 194 -17.05 -6.42 5.01
N GLY A 195 -16.20 -6.07 5.98
CA GLY A 195 -14.83 -5.60 5.73
C GLY A 195 -13.96 -6.65 5.01
N GLY A 196 -14.06 -7.92 5.40
CA GLY A 196 -13.33 -9.02 4.77
C GLY A 196 -13.68 -9.24 3.30
N LEU A 197 -14.96 -9.05 2.93
CA LEU A 197 -15.41 -9.12 1.53
C LEU A 197 -14.92 -7.94 0.68
N GLN A 198 -14.61 -6.81 1.32
CA GLN A 198 -14.17 -5.58 0.67
C GLN A 198 -12.66 -5.38 0.72
N ILE A 199 -11.90 -6.41 1.05
CA ILE A 199 -10.48 -6.26 1.32
C ILE A 199 -9.69 -5.95 0.06
N PHE A 200 -8.90 -4.88 0.12
CA PHE A 200 -8.15 -4.34 -1.03
C PHE A 200 -6.71 -4.02 -0.64
N ASP A 201 -6.52 -3.28 0.45
CA ASP A 201 -5.23 -2.73 0.86
C ASP A 201 -4.17 -3.81 1.06
N GLU A 202 -4.42 -4.81 1.91
CA GLU A 202 -3.41 -5.81 2.27
C GLU A 202 -3.01 -6.70 1.08
N PRO A 203 -3.94 -7.30 0.32
CA PRO A 203 -3.55 -8.05 -0.87
C PRO A 203 -2.87 -7.15 -1.92
N ARG A 204 -3.27 -5.88 -2.06
CA ARG A 204 -2.64 -4.96 -3.03
C ARG A 204 -1.24 -4.51 -2.62
N LEU A 205 -0.98 -4.31 -1.32
CA LEU A 205 0.35 -4.00 -0.77
C LEU A 205 1.27 -5.22 -0.82
N TYR A 206 0.71 -6.41 -0.64
CA TYR A 206 1.43 -7.68 -0.79
C TYR A 206 1.82 -7.96 -2.25
N ASP A 207 0.99 -7.49 -3.18
CA ASP A 207 1.17 -7.71 -4.61
C ASP A 207 2.27 -6.84 -5.23
N GLN A 208 3.31 -7.50 -5.73
CA GLN A 208 4.46 -6.88 -6.38
C GLN A 208 4.13 -6.33 -7.77
N ASN A 209 3.18 -6.94 -8.48
CA ASN A 209 2.89 -6.66 -9.89
C ASN A 209 1.51 -6.04 -10.12
N GLY A 210 0.66 -6.01 -9.10
CA GLY A 210 -0.73 -5.51 -9.17
C GLY A 210 -1.68 -6.44 -9.94
N LEU A 211 -1.34 -7.73 -10.06
CA LEU A 211 -2.08 -8.73 -10.84
C LEU A 211 -2.93 -9.69 -10.00
N GLY A 212 -2.93 -9.55 -8.67
CA GLY A 212 -3.53 -10.52 -7.73
C GLY A 212 -2.68 -11.77 -7.52
N GLY A 213 -1.37 -11.69 -7.81
CA GLY A 213 -0.45 -12.83 -7.90
C GLY A 213 -0.28 -13.34 -9.33
N GLU A 214 0.76 -14.15 -9.54
CA GLU A 214 1.11 -14.69 -10.86
C GLU A 214 -0.03 -15.51 -11.47
N ASP A 215 -0.64 -16.37 -10.64
CA ASP A 215 -1.79 -17.21 -10.98
C ASP A 215 -3.11 -16.61 -10.49
N GLN A 216 -3.13 -15.31 -10.14
CA GLN A 216 -4.27 -14.62 -9.54
C GLN A 216 -4.73 -15.23 -8.21
N GLN A 217 -3.85 -15.92 -7.50
CA GLN A 217 -4.18 -16.70 -6.32
C GLN A 217 -4.68 -15.86 -5.14
N TRP A 218 -4.38 -14.55 -5.07
CA TRP A 218 -4.93 -13.62 -4.08
C TRP A 218 -5.76 -12.48 -4.72
N MET A 219 -6.22 -12.68 -5.94
CA MET A 219 -7.13 -11.74 -6.61
C MET A 219 -8.44 -11.62 -5.82
N THR A 220 -8.73 -10.42 -5.34
CA THR A 220 -10.02 -10.09 -4.71
C THR A 220 -10.96 -9.40 -5.69
N MET A 221 -12.26 -9.41 -5.39
CA MET A 221 -13.27 -8.72 -6.20
C MET A 221 -12.98 -7.22 -6.32
N THR A 222 -12.42 -6.61 -5.27
CA THR A 222 -12.04 -5.19 -5.23
C THR A 222 -10.77 -4.90 -6.05
N ILE A 223 -9.77 -5.79 -6.04
CA ILE A 223 -8.60 -5.67 -6.94
C ILE A 223 -9.05 -5.83 -8.39
N TYR A 224 -9.92 -6.79 -8.68
CA TYR A 224 -10.45 -6.99 -10.02
C TYR A 224 -11.24 -5.77 -10.52
N LEU A 225 -12.08 -5.18 -9.66
CA LEU A 225 -12.77 -3.91 -9.92
C LEU A 225 -11.78 -2.79 -10.23
N TYR A 226 -10.74 -2.63 -9.41
CA TYR A 226 -9.70 -1.62 -9.62
C TYR A 226 -8.98 -1.80 -10.96
N LYS A 227 -8.59 -3.04 -11.29
CA LYS A 227 -7.94 -3.38 -12.57
C LYS A 227 -8.82 -3.02 -13.76
N LEU A 228 -10.11 -3.34 -13.71
CA LEU A 228 -11.05 -2.98 -14.78
C LEU A 228 -11.21 -1.46 -14.93
N GLY A 229 -11.38 -0.74 -13.82
CA GLY A 229 -11.68 0.69 -13.84
C GLY A 229 -10.47 1.57 -14.13
N TRP A 230 -9.31 1.27 -13.54
CA TRP A 230 -8.17 2.17 -13.52
C TRP A 230 -6.97 1.68 -14.34
N THR A 231 -6.88 0.38 -14.63
CA THR A 231 -5.85 -0.15 -15.53
C THR A 231 -6.39 -0.32 -16.94
N GLN A 232 -7.59 -0.87 -17.09
CA GLN A 232 -8.22 -1.13 -18.39
C GLN A 232 -9.17 -0.02 -18.85
N LEU A 233 -9.45 0.97 -17.99
CA LEU A 233 -10.37 2.09 -18.26
C LEU A 233 -11.78 1.63 -18.69
N ASN A 234 -12.19 0.42 -18.30
CA ASN A 234 -13.51 -0.14 -18.57
C ASN A 234 -14.44 0.07 -17.38
N PHE A 235 -14.90 1.31 -17.23
CA PHE A 235 -15.76 1.73 -16.11
C PHE A 235 -17.10 0.98 -16.06
N GLY A 236 -17.67 0.58 -17.22
CA GLY A 236 -18.92 -0.16 -17.27
C GLY A 236 -18.81 -1.57 -16.66
N ARG A 237 -17.73 -2.31 -16.98
CA ARG A 237 -17.46 -3.61 -16.35
C ARG A 237 -17.08 -3.46 -14.88
N ALA A 238 -16.29 -2.46 -14.54
CA ALA A 238 -15.94 -2.17 -13.14
C ALA A 238 -17.18 -1.87 -12.28
N ALA A 239 -18.11 -1.06 -12.79
CA ALA A 239 -19.38 -0.78 -12.13
C ALA A 239 -20.24 -2.04 -11.95
N SER A 240 -20.26 -2.94 -12.94
CA SER A 240 -20.98 -4.21 -12.85
C SER A 240 -20.44 -5.08 -11.71
N VAL A 241 -19.12 -5.20 -11.60
CA VAL A 241 -18.44 -5.91 -10.50
C VAL A 241 -18.78 -5.26 -9.15
N ALA A 242 -18.80 -3.93 -9.07
CA ALA A 242 -19.18 -3.19 -7.86
C ALA A 242 -20.60 -3.55 -7.38
N TRP A 243 -21.57 -3.56 -8.30
CA TRP A 243 -22.96 -3.93 -8.00
C TRP A 243 -23.10 -5.40 -7.57
N MET A 244 -22.38 -6.31 -8.21
CA MET A 244 -22.36 -7.72 -7.80
C MET A 244 -21.82 -7.87 -6.38
N LEU A 245 -20.70 -7.22 -6.06
CA LEU A 245 -20.11 -7.24 -4.72
C LEU A 245 -21.07 -6.64 -3.69
N PHE A 246 -21.74 -5.53 -4.01
CA PHE A 246 -22.74 -4.91 -3.16
C PHE A 246 -23.89 -5.89 -2.82
N LEU A 247 -24.46 -6.58 -3.82
CA LEU A 247 -25.54 -7.55 -3.59
C LEU A 247 -25.09 -8.73 -2.73
N VAL A 248 -23.86 -9.23 -2.94
CA VAL A 248 -23.28 -10.28 -2.10
C VAL A 248 -23.12 -9.82 -0.65
N ILE A 249 -22.63 -8.60 -0.43
CA ILE A 249 -22.49 -8.01 0.90
C ILE A 249 -23.84 -7.87 1.58
N VAL A 250 -24.87 -7.38 0.87
CA VAL A 250 -26.23 -7.27 1.41
C VAL A 250 -26.79 -8.64 1.76
N ALA A 251 -26.65 -9.64 0.88
CA ALA A 251 -27.13 -10.99 1.14
C ALA A 251 -26.47 -11.59 2.39
N ILE A 252 -25.15 -11.52 2.50
CA ILE A 252 -24.39 -12.03 3.65
C ILE A 252 -24.73 -11.23 4.92
N GLY A 253 -24.86 -9.91 4.81
CA GLY A 253 -25.26 -9.03 5.92
C GLY A 253 -26.64 -9.38 6.47
N LEU A 254 -27.62 -9.65 5.59
CA LEU A 254 -28.96 -10.08 5.98
C LEU A 254 -28.96 -11.46 6.64
N VAL A 255 -28.18 -12.42 6.12
CA VAL A 255 -28.00 -13.74 6.75
C VAL A 255 -27.39 -13.59 8.14
N ASN A 256 -26.30 -12.81 8.28
CA ASN A 256 -25.67 -12.55 9.56
C ASN A 256 -26.62 -11.89 10.56
N LEU A 257 -27.41 -10.91 10.12
CA LEU A 257 -28.43 -10.25 10.94
C LEU A 257 -29.55 -11.20 11.36
N ALA A 258 -30.02 -12.07 10.46
CA ALA A 258 -31.08 -13.03 10.74
C ALA A 258 -30.64 -14.09 11.76
N ILE A 259 -29.43 -14.65 11.61
CA ILE A 259 -28.83 -15.60 12.57
C ILE A 259 -28.68 -14.93 13.94
N THR A 260 -28.13 -13.72 13.95
CA THR A 260 -27.94 -12.90 15.14
C THR A 260 -29.25 -12.64 15.90
N ARG A 261 -30.31 -12.21 15.21
CA ARG A 261 -31.60 -11.89 15.85
C ARG A 261 -32.26 -13.11 16.50
N ARG A 262 -32.06 -14.31 15.93
CA ARG A 262 -32.56 -15.56 16.52
C ARG A 262 -31.84 -15.91 17.83
N ILE A 263 -30.54 -15.63 17.92
CA ILE A 263 -29.76 -15.88 19.14
C ILE A 263 -30.19 -14.94 20.27
N ALA A 264 -30.44 -13.66 19.95
CA ALA A 264 -30.88 -12.66 20.95
C ALA A 264 -32.30 -12.90 21.50
N THR A 265 -33.21 -13.47 20.69
CA THR A 265 -34.61 -13.72 21.09
C THR A 265 -34.82 -15.00 21.88
N GLY A 266 -33.85 -15.92 21.89
CA GLY A 266 -33.93 -17.18 22.64
C GLY A 266 -33.80 -17.04 24.16
N GLU A 267 -33.15 -15.97 24.65
CA GLU A 267 -32.88 -15.78 26.08
C GLU A 267 -34.03 -15.13 26.86
N GLY A 268 -34.94 -14.44 26.18
CA GLY A 268 -36.12 -13.81 26.80
C GLY A 268 -37.26 -14.79 27.11
N ARG A 269 -37.11 -16.09 26.82
CA ARG A 269 -38.15 -17.12 26.98
C ARG A 269 -37.96 -18.04 28.18
N THR A 270 -36.87 -17.89 28.93
CA THR A 270 -36.53 -18.73 30.10
C THR A 270 -36.35 -17.92 31.39
N ALA A 271 -36.94 -16.74 31.48
CA ALA A 271 -37.04 -15.95 32.71
C ALA A 271 -38.49 -15.92 33.19
#